data_AF-R9KUE9-F1
#
_entry.id   AF-R9KUE9-F1
#
_cell.length_a   1.000
_cell.length_b   1.000
_cell.length_c   1.000
_cell.angle_alpha   90.00
_cell.angle_beta   90.00
_cell.angle_gamma   90.00
#
_symmetry.space_group_name_H-M   'P 1'
#
loop_
_entity.id
_entity.type
_entity.pdbx_description
1 polymer ?
#
loop_
_entity_poly.entity_id
_entity_poly.type
_entity_poly.pdbx_seq_one_letter_code
_entity_poly.pdbx_strand_id
1 'polypeptide(L)'
;MGRPEDKYVKLPAIIHATRIGYRYRSIKGDVSGIDYDADTNIFFEPFRAALERINGKPVDVDKAHHLVSQLKLKLLGNDLGCTFFASLQSSVEGYRLIDFENPANNDFTVVAELPYANGEDSFRPDITFLVNGMPLGVVCQ
;
A
#
# COMPACT_ATOMS: atom_id res chain seq x y z
N MET A 1 -11.87 3.58 25.54
CA MET A 1 -10.82 3.23 26.52
C MET A 1 -9.60 2.83 25.73
N GLY A 2 -8.60 3.71 25.63
CA GLY A 2 -7.37 3.47 24.85
C GLY A 2 -6.49 2.48 25.59
N ARG A 3 -6.02 1.45 24.89
CA ARG A 3 -5.16 0.45 25.50
C ARG A 3 -3.76 1.05 25.72
N PRO A 4 -2.98 0.61 26.72
CA PRO A 4 -1.66 1.17 26.98
C PRO A 4 -0.74 1.13 25.75
N GLU A 5 -0.84 0.10 24.92
CA GLU A 5 -0.05 -0.06 23.68
C GLU A 5 -0.26 1.06 22.65
N ASP A 6 -1.49 1.60 22.54
CA ASP A 6 -1.81 2.67 21.59
C ASP A 6 -1.00 3.94 21.86
N LYS A 7 -0.61 4.15 23.13
CA LYS A 7 0.05 5.37 23.59
C LYS A 7 1.57 5.29 23.53
N TYR A 8 2.15 4.10 23.66
CA TYR A 8 3.61 3.92 23.82
C TYR A 8 4.32 3.37 22.58
N VAL A 9 3.62 2.76 21.62
CA VAL A 9 4.26 2.22 20.40
C VAL A 9 3.65 2.80 19.14
N LYS A 10 2.32 2.78 19.01
CA LYS A 10 1.63 3.29 17.81
C LYS A 10 1.88 4.78 17.60
N LEU A 11 1.64 5.59 18.63
CA LEU A 11 1.77 7.05 18.53
C LEU A 11 3.21 7.50 18.25
N PRO A 12 4.26 7.01 18.96
CA PRO A 12 5.63 7.37 18.63
C PRO A 12 6.07 6.95 17.22
N ALA A 13 5.67 5.76 16.75
CA ALA A 13 6.02 5.29 15.42
C ALA A 13 5.37 6.12 14.31
N ILE A 14 4.09 6.51 14.45
CA ILE A 14 3.41 7.42 13.50
C ILE A 14 4.05 8.82 13.54
N ILE A 15 4.37 9.35 14.72
CA ILE A 15 5.08 10.64 14.84
C ILE A 15 6.45 10.56 14.18
N HIS A 16 7.17 9.45 14.32
CA HIS A 16 8.46 9.28 13.67
C HIS A 16 8.31 9.17 12.15
N ALA A 17 7.34 8.38 11.67
CA ALA A 17 7.03 8.24 10.25
C ALA A 17 6.72 9.60 9.59
N THR A 18 5.92 10.43 10.27
CA THR A 18 5.59 11.78 9.79
C THR A 18 6.79 12.72 9.76
N ARG A 19 7.74 12.59 10.69
CA ARG A 19 9.00 13.36 10.67
C ARG A 19 9.91 12.99 9.50
N ILE A 20 9.88 11.74 9.05
CA ILE A 20 10.68 11.27 7.90
C ILE A 20 9.96 11.42 6.56
N GLY A 21 8.79 12.07 6.53
CA GLY A 21 8.08 12.44 5.30
C GLY A 21 6.87 11.60 4.94
N TYR A 22 6.43 10.66 5.79
CA TYR A 22 5.18 9.93 5.56
C TYR A 22 3.97 10.76 5.97
N ARG A 23 2.88 10.65 5.24
CA ARG A 23 1.61 11.27 5.59
C ARG A 23 0.73 10.26 6.31
N TYR A 24 0.20 10.62 7.48
CA TYR A 24 -0.81 9.78 8.12
C TYR A 24 -2.13 9.86 7.34
N ARG A 25 -2.72 8.71 7.00
CA ARG A 25 -4.06 8.59 6.42
C ARG A 25 -4.93 7.76 7.36
N SER A 26 -6.10 8.29 7.69
CA SER A 26 -7.10 7.51 8.41
C SER A 26 -7.84 6.61 7.42
N ILE A 27 -8.04 5.35 7.79
CA ILE A 27 -8.87 4.40 7.04
C ILE A 27 -10.30 4.32 7.59
N LYS A 28 -10.65 5.20 8.54
CA LYS A 28 -12.00 5.25 9.12
C LYS A 28 -12.98 5.75 8.05
N GLY A 29 -13.71 4.81 7.46
CA GLY A 29 -14.67 5.06 6.38
C GLY A 29 -14.30 4.43 5.05
N ASP A 30 -13.07 3.91 4.91
CA ASP A 30 -12.68 3.15 3.72
C ASP A 30 -13.36 1.78 3.74
N VAL A 31 -13.87 1.37 2.58
CA VAL A 31 -14.56 0.09 2.38
C VAL A 31 -13.68 -0.86 1.55
N SER A 32 -13.41 -2.03 2.10
CA SER A 32 -12.70 -3.11 1.40
C SER A 32 -13.47 -3.54 0.14
N GLY A 33 -12.77 -3.69 -0.98
CA GLY A 33 -13.33 -3.96 -2.30
C GLY A 33 -13.82 -2.72 -3.06
N ILE A 34 -13.89 -1.55 -2.41
CA ILE A 34 -14.27 -0.27 -3.05
C ILE A 34 -13.09 0.70 -3.04
N ASP A 35 -12.53 1.01 -1.87
CA ASP A 35 -11.42 1.96 -1.71
C ASP A 35 -10.06 1.27 -1.81
N TYR A 36 -9.98 0.01 -1.41
CA TYR A 36 -8.80 -0.83 -1.51
C TYR A 36 -9.14 -2.28 -1.81
N ASP A 37 -8.23 -2.98 -2.46
CA ASP A 37 -8.39 -4.38 -2.82
C ASP A 37 -8.46 -5.29 -1.59
N ALA A 38 -9.41 -6.22 -1.55
CA ALA A 38 -9.66 -7.04 -0.37
C ALA A 38 -8.55 -8.07 -0.08
N ASP A 39 -7.81 -8.49 -1.10
CA ASP A 39 -6.77 -9.52 -0.96
C ASP A 39 -5.39 -8.92 -0.77
N THR A 40 -5.06 -7.87 -1.54
CA THR A 40 -3.73 -7.25 -1.55
C THR A 40 -3.64 -6.00 -0.69
N ASN A 41 -4.78 -5.45 -0.25
CA ASN A 41 -4.86 -4.19 0.50
C ASN A 41 -4.25 -2.98 -0.24
N ILE A 42 -4.17 -3.04 -1.57
CA ILE A 42 -3.73 -1.92 -2.41
C ILE A 42 -4.87 -0.91 -2.55
N PHE A 43 -4.63 0.35 -2.20
CA PHE A 43 -5.61 1.43 -2.32
C PHE A 43 -5.72 1.92 -3.76
N PHE A 44 -6.90 1.84 -4.37
CA PHE A 44 -7.09 2.07 -5.80
C PHE A 44 -6.77 3.51 -6.20
N GLU A 45 -7.30 4.51 -5.49
CA GLU A 45 -7.07 5.91 -5.88
C GLU A 45 -5.63 6.39 -5.63
N PRO A 46 -5.03 6.20 -4.45
CA PRO A 46 -3.61 6.51 -4.24
C PRO A 46 -2.69 5.82 -5.25
N PHE A 47 -3.02 4.59 -5.65
CA PHE A 47 -2.29 3.84 -6.67
C PHE A 47 -2.45 4.47 -8.06
N ARG A 48 -3.70 4.72 -8.50
CA ARG A 48 -3.99 5.36 -9.78
C ARG A 48 -3.30 6.73 -9.89
N ALA A 49 -3.48 7.59 -8.88
CA ALA A 49 -2.88 8.92 -8.85
C ALA A 49 -1.34 8.90 -8.86
N ALA A 50 -0.71 7.88 -8.26
CA ALA A 50 0.73 7.69 -8.35
C ALA A 50 1.18 7.21 -9.73
N LEU A 51 0.44 6.27 -10.34
CA LEU A 51 0.74 5.81 -11.69
C LEU A 51 0.69 6.96 -12.71
N GLU A 52 -0.32 7.82 -12.63
CA GLU A 52 -0.45 9.00 -13.49
C GLU A 52 0.75 9.94 -13.33
N ARG A 53 1.16 10.18 -12.08
CA ARG A 53 2.28 11.07 -11.73
C ARG A 53 3.62 10.54 -12.22
N ILE A 54 3.91 9.26 -11.99
CA ILE A 54 5.20 8.64 -12.31
C ILE A 54 5.36 8.42 -13.82
N ASN A 55 4.26 8.07 -14.50
CA ASN A 55 4.30 7.73 -15.93
C ASN A 55 3.92 8.92 -16.83
N GLY A 56 3.41 10.02 -16.28
CA GLY A 56 3.02 11.22 -17.02
C GLY A 56 1.89 10.99 -18.02
N LYS A 57 1.05 9.98 -17.78
CA LYS A 57 -0.04 9.56 -18.67
C LYS A 57 -1.31 9.36 -17.86
N PRO A 58 -2.49 9.70 -18.40
CA PRO A 58 -3.75 9.44 -17.72
C PRO A 58 -3.95 7.94 -17.51
N VAL A 59 -4.45 7.55 -16.34
CA VAL A 59 -4.74 6.17 -15.96
C VAL A 59 -6.18 6.11 -15.49
N ASP A 60 -6.99 5.40 -16.25
CA ASP A 60 -8.38 5.15 -15.91
C ASP A 60 -8.49 4.21 -14.69
N VAL A 61 -9.60 4.31 -13.96
CA VAL A 61 -9.93 3.49 -12.80
C VAL A 61 -9.91 2.01 -13.20
N ASP A 62 -10.53 1.64 -14.33
CA ASP A 62 -10.52 0.27 -14.83
C ASP A 62 -9.10 -0.26 -15.09
N LYS A 63 -8.20 0.60 -15.59
CA LYS A 63 -6.81 0.22 -15.82
C LYS A 63 -6.06 0.04 -14.50
N ALA A 64 -6.32 0.88 -13.51
CA ALA A 64 -5.74 0.72 -12.17
C ALA A 64 -6.20 -0.60 -11.52
N HIS A 65 -7.49 -0.92 -11.55
CA HIS A 65 -8.02 -2.21 -11.07
C HIS A 65 -7.40 -3.40 -11.80
N HIS A 66 -7.22 -3.28 -13.13
CA HIS A 66 -6.56 -4.30 -13.92
C HIS A 66 -5.10 -4.53 -13.48
N LEU A 67 -4.33 -3.46 -13.28
CA LEU A 67 -2.95 -3.56 -12.81
C LEU A 67 -2.85 -4.16 -11.40
N VAL A 68 -3.77 -3.82 -10.50
CA VAL A 68 -3.87 -4.46 -9.18
C VAL A 68 -4.14 -5.96 -9.32
N SER A 69 -5.04 -6.35 -10.23
CA SER A 69 -5.33 -7.76 -10.50
C SER A 69 -4.11 -8.51 -11.05
N GLN A 70 -3.32 -7.88 -11.93
CA GLN A 70 -2.06 -8.44 -12.41
C GLN A 70 -1.03 -8.59 -11.27
N LEU A 71 -0.93 -7.60 -10.38
CA LEU A 71 -0.07 -7.69 -9.20
C LEU A 71 -0.50 -8.82 -8.27
N LYS A 72 -1.81 -8.99 -8.04
CA LYS A 72 -2.36 -10.10 -7.27
C LYS A 72 -1.98 -11.46 -7.85
N LEU A 73 -2.09 -11.63 -9.17
CA LEU A 73 -1.68 -12.87 -9.84
C LEU A 73 -0.19 -13.17 -9.65
N LYS A 74 0.66 -12.14 -9.66
CA LYS A 74 2.10 -12.29 -9.41
C LYS A 74 2.42 -12.63 -7.96
N LEU A 75 1.64 -12.13 -7.01
CA LEU A 75 1.77 -12.44 -5.58
C LEU A 75 1.35 -13.88 -5.25
N LEU A 76 0.40 -14.45 -6.01
CA LEU A 76 -0.05 -15.84 -5.86
C LEU A 76 0.93 -16.87 -6.46
N GLY A 77 1.97 -16.42 -7.18
CA GLY A 77 2.97 -17.30 -7.78
C GLY A 77 3.92 -17.93 -6.73
N ASN A 78 4.44 -19.13 -7.04
CA ASN A 78 5.29 -19.93 -6.15
C ASN A 78 6.60 -19.27 -5.68
N ASP A 79 7.04 -18.17 -6.30
CA ASP A 79 8.31 -17.50 -6.00
C ASP A 79 8.22 -16.42 -4.89
N LEU A 80 7.14 -16.45 -4.09
CA LEU A 80 7.00 -15.85 -2.75
C LEU A 80 7.52 -14.40 -2.52
N GLY A 81 7.64 -13.60 -3.59
CA GLY A 81 8.08 -12.21 -3.50
C GLY A 81 9.14 -11.79 -4.52
N CYS A 82 9.93 -12.72 -5.08
CA CYS A 82 10.97 -12.37 -6.07
C CYS A 82 10.37 -11.76 -7.34
N THR A 83 9.32 -12.39 -7.88
CA THR A 83 8.61 -11.92 -9.08
C THR A 83 7.88 -10.60 -8.83
N PHE A 84 7.34 -10.42 -7.63
CA PHE A 84 6.71 -9.17 -7.22
C PHE A 84 7.75 -8.05 -7.11
N PHE A 85 8.86 -8.29 -6.44
CA PHE A 85 9.96 -7.33 -6.29
C PHE A 85 10.59 -6.95 -7.64
N ALA A 86 10.76 -7.90 -8.56
CA ALA A 86 11.21 -7.63 -9.92
C ALA A 86 10.20 -6.75 -10.70
N SER A 87 8.90 -6.95 -10.46
CA SER A 87 7.84 -6.14 -11.08
C SER A 87 7.80 -4.71 -10.55
N LEU A 88 8.14 -4.49 -9.27
CA LEU A 88 8.28 -3.15 -8.71
C LEU A 88 9.44 -2.38 -9.37
N GLN A 89 10.58 -3.05 -9.63
CA GLN A 89 11.78 -2.44 -10.21
C GLN A 89 11.67 -2.17 -11.72
N SER A 90 10.95 -3.00 -12.45
CA SER A 90 10.87 -2.92 -13.91
C SER A 90 9.69 -2.08 -14.36
N SER A 91 8.53 -2.71 -14.47
CA SER A 91 7.23 -2.12 -14.74
C SER A 91 6.20 -3.25 -14.82
N VAL A 92 4.93 -2.91 -14.65
CA VAL A 92 3.83 -3.83 -14.95
C VAL A 92 3.13 -3.30 -16.20
N GLU A 93 3.18 -4.07 -17.28
CA GLU A 93 2.60 -3.69 -18.58
C GLU A 93 3.05 -2.31 -19.10
N GLY A 94 4.31 -1.95 -18.85
CA GLY A 94 4.85 -0.64 -19.26
C GLY A 94 4.51 0.52 -18.32
N TYR A 95 3.86 0.27 -17.17
CA TYR A 95 3.67 1.25 -16.11
C TYR A 95 4.68 1.04 -14.99
N ARG A 96 5.44 2.08 -14.66
CA ARG A 96 6.31 2.13 -13.49
C ARG A 96 5.45 2.33 -12.24
N LEU A 97 5.64 1.46 -11.24
CA LEU A 97 4.88 1.46 -9.99
C LEU A 97 5.53 2.30 -8.89
N ILE A 98 6.85 2.38 -8.89
CA ILE A 98 7.66 3.15 -7.95
C ILE A 98 8.71 3.91 -8.76
N ASP A 99 8.87 5.18 -8.44
CA ASP A 99 9.96 6.01 -8.96
C ASP A 99 11.18 5.88 -8.05
N PHE A 100 12.13 5.03 -8.44
CA PHE A 100 13.40 4.87 -7.71
C PHE A 100 14.42 5.97 -8.04
N GLU A 101 14.24 6.70 -9.14
CA GLU A 101 15.14 7.77 -9.57
C GLU A 101 14.85 9.07 -8.81
N ASN A 102 13.57 9.38 -8.64
CA ASN A 102 13.11 10.52 -7.85
C ASN A 102 12.07 10.09 -6.80
N PRO A 103 12.52 9.69 -5.60
CA PRO A 103 11.63 9.22 -4.53
C PRO A 103 10.53 10.21 -4.15
N ALA A 104 10.75 11.53 -4.33
CA ALA A 104 9.77 12.57 -4.04
C ALA A 104 8.50 12.50 -4.91
N ASN A 105 8.56 11.77 -6.04
CA ASN A 105 7.39 11.51 -6.88
C ASN A 105 6.50 10.39 -6.32
N ASN A 106 6.94 9.63 -5.31
CA ASN A 106 6.12 8.62 -4.67
C ASN A 106 5.28 9.21 -3.52
N ASP A 107 4.06 8.69 -3.33
CA ASP A 107 3.27 8.98 -2.14
C ASP A 107 3.66 8.01 -1.03
N PHE A 108 4.17 8.55 0.08
CA PHE A 108 4.48 7.81 1.29
C PHE A 108 3.39 8.05 2.31
N THR A 109 2.57 7.03 2.56
CA THR A 109 1.44 7.12 3.46
C THR A 109 1.56 6.08 4.56
N VAL A 110 1.15 6.42 5.78
CA VAL A 110 1.10 5.49 6.91
C VAL A 110 -0.34 5.36 7.39
N VAL A 111 -0.80 4.12 7.54
CA VAL A 111 -2.13 3.78 8.05
C VAL A 111 -1.99 2.91 9.30
N ALA A 112 -2.93 3.04 10.22
CA ALA A 112 -2.98 2.22 11.42
C ALA A 112 -4.12 1.20 11.31
N GLU A 113 -3.89 0.00 11.85
CA GLU A 113 -4.92 -1.03 12.03
C GLU A 113 -5.60 -1.50 10.74
N LEU A 114 -4.88 -1.57 9.63
CA LEU A 114 -5.39 -2.05 8.34
C LEU A 114 -5.70 -3.55 8.41
N PRO A 115 -6.95 -3.99 8.20
CA PRO A 115 -7.29 -5.41 8.28
C PRO A 115 -6.74 -6.19 7.07
N TYR A 116 -6.06 -7.30 7.33
CA TYR A 116 -5.72 -8.32 6.35
C TYR A 116 -6.61 -9.53 6.62
N ALA A 117 -7.30 -10.03 5.60
CA ALA A 117 -8.13 -11.21 5.70
C ALA A 117 -7.73 -12.20 4.60
N ASN A 118 -7.51 -13.46 4.97
CA ASN A 118 -7.24 -14.54 4.03
C ASN A 118 -8.04 -15.77 4.46
N GLY A 119 -9.26 -15.91 3.93
CA GLY A 119 -10.18 -16.97 4.35
C GLY A 119 -10.61 -16.80 5.81
N GLU A 120 -10.30 -17.80 6.65
CA GLU A 120 -10.62 -17.77 8.09
C GLU A 120 -9.57 -17.02 8.92
N ASP A 121 -8.39 -16.76 8.36
CA ASP A 121 -7.33 -16.04 9.04
C ASP A 121 -7.53 -14.53 8.89
N SER A 122 -7.52 -13.82 10.02
CA SER A 122 -7.52 -12.37 10.05
C SER A 122 -6.30 -11.87 10.82
N PHE A 123 -5.58 -10.94 10.19
CA PHE A 123 -4.40 -10.31 10.75
C PHE A 123 -4.57 -8.79 10.70
N ARG A 124 -4.19 -8.10 11.77
CA ARG A 124 -4.29 -6.64 11.83
C ARG A 124 -2.99 -6.09 12.41
N PRO A 125 -2.05 -5.63 11.56
CA PRO A 125 -0.85 -4.96 12.05
C PRO A 125 -1.22 -3.64 12.72
N ASP A 126 -0.36 -3.21 13.63
CA ASP A 126 -0.51 -1.92 14.31
C ASP A 126 -0.35 -0.78 13.31
N ILE A 127 0.65 -0.89 12.43
CA ILE A 127 1.00 0.13 11.43
C ILE A 127 1.34 -0.54 10.10
N THR A 128 0.79 0.00 9.02
CA THR A 128 1.15 -0.35 7.64
C THR A 128 1.70 0.87 6.93
N PHE A 129 2.85 0.69 6.28
CA PHE A 129 3.47 1.67 5.40
C PHE A 129 3.04 1.40 3.97
N LEU A 130 2.47 2.44 3.36
CA LEU A 130 2.02 2.45 1.99
C LEU A 130 2.98 3.28 1.13
N VAL A 131 3.37 2.74 -0.01
CA VAL A 131 4.06 3.49 -1.06
C VAL A 131 3.18 3.46 -2.31
N ASN A 132 2.75 4.62 -2.77
CA ASN A 132 1.83 4.74 -3.93
C ASN A 132 0.56 3.90 -3.73
N GLY A 133 0.01 3.87 -2.52
CA GLY A 133 -1.16 3.04 -2.18
C GLY A 133 -0.90 1.55 -1.99
N MET A 134 0.32 1.05 -2.25
CA MET A 134 0.68 -0.36 -2.05
C MET A 134 1.23 -0.59 -0.64
N PRO A 135 0.76 -1.61 0.09
CA PRO A 135 1.34 -1.98 1.38
C PRO A 135 2.65 -2.72 1.20
N LEU A 136 3.77 -2.05 1.51
CA LEU A 136 5.13 -2.61 1.34
C LEU A 136 5.86 -2.88 2.65
N GLY A 137 5.31 -2.43 3.78
CA GLY A 137 5.88 -2.68 5.10
C GLY A 137 4.80 -2.70 6.17
N VAL A 138 4.94 -3.60 7.14
CA VAL A 138 4.07 -3.68 8.31
C VAL A 138 4.91 -3.75 9.56
N VAL A 139 4.41 -3.13 10.63
CA VAL A 139 4.96 -3.27 11.98
C VAL A 139 3.90 -3.97 12.81
N CYS A 140 4.30 -5.10 13.39
CA CYS A 140 3.47 -5.97 14.19
C CYS A 140 4.12 -6.05 15.57
N GLN A 141 3.33 -5.88 16.63
CA GLN A 141 3.79 -6.05 18.00
C GLN A 141 3.27 -7.36 18.62
#